data_AF-A0A286UXR0-F1
#
_entry.id   AF-A0A286UXR0-F1
#
_cell.length_a   1.000
_cell.length_b   1.000
_cell.length_c   1.000
_cell.angle_alpha   90.00
_cell.angle_beta   90.00
_cell.angle_gamma   90.00
#
_symmetry.space_group_name_H-M   'P 1'
#
loop_
_entity.id
_entity.type
_entity.pdbx_description
1 polymer ?
#
loop_
_entity_poly.entity_id
_entity_poly.type
_entity_poly.pdbx_seq_one_letter_code
_entity_poly.pdbx_strand_id
1 'polypeptide(L)'
;MRPDRCGECGDEFVWDDDAGSAVCPSCGTLQDSQQILLDSHVQTEDNGNERHINPYYARSTLKSFRNANGWDLAGQGAQAAAERNKITMHQFTVALASRIGHHALATRAVYLFDQAVQKGGFRFGRKARLVAGASLIIALRENKKGETVRDIAYLLNETPVALARIFSNVVSLLQVKLVSVDPSWHLPVLQRYLIELKSDYPTSLPKNLINILNSIHLPSALRTAASLSDLISRAQIVAGLPSPPTACAIYILALEGEASSSLPQCGELANSLGRRFGASKDVVMRRYKLIYEHVMSLASDVPWLEKIDKVTRKQTRRRKVPKRVEIAKSLKDIIQFQEGKWKARLSSLGPLSDATESVSSSEIMSTLEGQLREEDAKTTLSQPSGPKKRQKRRQIDNVSYFLLHPLQKAICEQTYNGGVSSDFTAHLLTSDEPYSTHAPSRLQLLASLKCADEITDEELFAEGELEGLIRSPEETEVMAKVCDWAREKDDCEQVNENEHTLAVTRATKNGSNPSHNRINLEALNRFLNQTDIFEFNNLTSDDDGNGDIY
;
A
#
# COMPACT_ATOMS: atom_id res chain seq x y z
N MET A 1 44.45 20.33 18.72
CA MET A 1 43.83 19.78 19.95
C MET A 1 42.68 18.90 19.52
N ARG A 2 42.56 17.68 20.05
CA ARG A 2 41.41 16.81 19.74
C ARG A 2 40.22 17.28 20.57
N PRO A 3 39.02 17.46 19.99
CA PRO A 3 37.84 17.94 20.72
C PRO A 3 37.34 16.98 21.80
N ASP A 4 37.82 15.73 21.79
CA ASP A 4 37.39 14.67 22.72
C ASP A 4 38.28 14.56 23.96
N ARG A 5 39.28 15.44 24.10
CA ARG A 5 40.19 15.47 25.24
C ARG A 5 40.13 16.81 25.94
N CYS A 6 40.17 16.77 27.25
CA CYS A 6 40.16 17.98 28.04
C CYS A 6 41.41 18.82 27.75
N GLY A 7 41.20 20.11 27.51
CA GLY A 7 42.28 21.07 27.25
C GLY A 7 43.21 21.30 28.44
N GLU A 8 42.77 20.96 29.66
CA GLU A 8 43.53 21.15 30.90
C GLU A 8 44.26 19.88 31.36
N CYS A 9 43.53 18.77 31.50
CA CYS A 9 44.06 17.49 32.01
C CYS A 9 44.62 16.59 30.89
N GLY A 10 44.16 16.76 29.63
CA GLY A 10 44.48 15.85 28.51
C GLY A 10 43.77 14.49 28.54
N ASP A 11 43.02 14.22 29.60
CA ASP A 11 42.18 13.03 29.77
C ASP A 11 40.89 13.12 28.95
N GLU A 12 40.24 11.96 28.81
CA GLU A 12 38.99 11.77 28.09
C GLU A 12 37.80 12.21 28.95
N PHE A 13 36.80 12.81 28.32
CA PHE A 13 35.56 13.18 29.00
C PHE A 13 34.66 11.95 29.17
N VAL A 14 34.07 11.80 30.35
CA VAL A 14 33.06 10.77 30.64
C VAL A 14 31.72 11.45 30.80
N TRP A 15 30.69 10.92 30.13
CA TRP A 15 29.33 11.44 30.27
C TRP A 15 28.80 11.19 31.68
N ASP A 16 28.37 12.25 32.36
CA ASP A 16 27.73 12.19 33.67
C ASP A 16 26.26 12.60 33.54
N ASP A 17 25.35 11.69 33.89
CA ASP A 17 23.90 11.89 33.79
C ASP A 17 23.41 12.95 34.79
N ASP A 18 24.09 13.11 35.94
CA ASP A 18 23.70 14.08 36.96
C ASP A 18 24.08 15.52 36.55
N ALA A 19 25.21 15.68 35.84
CA ALA A 19 25.64 16.95 35.27
C ALA A 19 25.01 17.22 33.89
N GLY A 20 24.44 16.17 33.25
CA GLY A 20 23.88 16.23 31.91
C GLY A 20 24.86 16.70 30.84
N SER A 21 26.16 16.48 31.07
CA SER A 21 27.27 16.89 30.22
C SER A 21 28.47 15.96 30.41
N ALA A 22 29.41 15.96 29.47
CA ALA A 22 30.62 15.17 29.59
C ALA A 22 31.67 15.89 30.45
N VAL A 23 32.21 15.21 31.46
CA VAL A 23 33.09 15.75 32.51
C VAL A 23 34.46 15.06 32.48
N CYS A 24 35.58 15.79 32.57
CA CYS A 24 36.91 15.16 32.77
C CYS A 24 36.95 14.61 34.20
N PRO A 25 37.12 13.30 34.43
CA PRO A 25 37.16 12.72 35.77
C PRO A 25 38.37 13.21 36.60
N SER A 26 39.44 13.63 35.93
CA SER A 26 40.69 14.04 36.59
C SER A 26 40.73 15.50 37.02
N CYS A 27 40.03 16.41 36.34
CA CYS A 27 40.02 17.85 36.67
C CYS A 27 38.62 18.46 36.87
N GLY A 28 37.55 17.76 36.51
CA GLY A 28 36.17 18.23 36.66
C GLY A 28 35.70 19.21 35.58
N THR A 29 36.52 19.49 34.57
CA THR A 29 36.16 20.41 33.49
C THR A 29 35.08 19.81 32.61
N LEU A 30 34.06 20.61 32.26
CA LEU A 30 32.95 20.22 31.39
C LEU A 30 33.35 20.40 29.93
N GLN A 31 32.97 19.45 29.06
CA GLN A 31 33.24 19.53 27.63
C GLN A 31 32.45 20.66 26.96
N ASP A 32 31.21 20.89 27.41
CA ASP A 32 30.38 21.99 26.96
C ASP A 32 29.73 22.70 28.15
N SER A 33 30.33 23.81 28.57
CA SER A 33 29.81 24.65 29.66
C SER A 33 28.50 25.38 29.31
N GLN A 34 28.11 25.40 28.02
CA GLN A 34 26.92 26.08 27.52
C GLN A 34 25.84 25.12 27.07
N GLN A 35 25.93 23.83 27.45
CA GLN A 35 24.93 22.85 27.06
C GLN A 35 23.55 23.23 27.60
N ILE A 36 22.67 23.67 26.71
CA ILE A 36 21.26 23.91 27.03
C ILE A 36 20.53 22.58 26.86
N LEU A 37 20.27 21.90 27.97
CA LEU A 37 19.33 20.78 27.98
C LEU A 37 17.92 21.33 27.74
N LEU A 38 17.31 20.95 26.62
CA LEU A 38 15.88 21.11 26.40
C LEU A 38 15.14 20.11 27.29
N ASP A 39 15.12 20.39 28.60
CA ASP A 39 14.39 19.56 29.55
C ASP A 39 12.89 19.81 29.39
N SER A 40 12.27 19.01 28.51
CA SER A 40 10.82 18.98 28.32
C SER A 40 10.05 18.54 29.57
N HIS A 41 10.73 18.05 30.61
CA HIS A 41 10.15 17.56 31.85
C HIS A 41 10.15 18.57 33.01
N VAL A 42 10.78 19.75 32.89
CA VAL A 42 10.55 20.85 33.87
C VAL A 42 9.15 21.39 33.66
N GLN A 43 8.17 20.65 34.18
CA GLN A 43 6.79 21.07 34.32
C GLN A 43 6.80 22.34 35.16
N THR A 44 6.64 23.49 34.50
CA THR A 44 6.13 24.66 35.20
C THR A 44 4.79 24.21 35.77
N GLU A 45 4.71 24.05 37.09
CA GLU A 45 3.50 23.78 37.83
C GLU A 45 2.58 24.99 37.67
N ASP A 46 1.90 25.08 36.52
CA ASP A 46 0.78 25.98 36.36
C ASP A 46 -0.34 25.44 37.24
N ASN A 47 -0.67 26.21 38.28
CA ASN A 47 -1.71 26.01 39.30
C ASN A 47 -3.14 25.95 38.72
N GLY A 48 -3.38 25.15 37.70
CA GLY A 48 -4.64 25.06 36.96
C GLY A 48 -5.01 23.62 36.64
N ASN A 49 -5.32 22.84 37.68
CA ASN A 49 -6.28 21.73 37.77
C ASN A 49 -6.72 20.90 36.51
N GLU A 50 -5.91 20.69 35.48
CA GLU A 50 -6.23 19.74 34.40
C GLU A 50 -5.11 18.72 34.18
N ARG A 51 -5.28 17.61 34.90
CA ARG A 51 -4.51 16.36 34.79
C ARG A 51 -4.82 15.65 33.47
N HIS A 52 -4.35 16.12 32.33
CA HIS A 52 -4.12 15.26 31.16
C HIS A 52 -2.99 15.85 30.31
N ILE A 53 -1.75 15.57 30.73
CA ILE A 53 -0.54 15.77 29.94
C ILE A 53 -0.64 14.82 28.74
N ASN A 54 -1.15 15.33 27.63
CA ASN A 54 -1.12 14.61 26.37
C ASN A 54 -0.03 15.30 25.52
N PRO A 55 1.05 14.58 25.13
CA PRO A 55 2.25 15.18 24.50
C PRO A 55 2.02 15.82 23.13
N TYR A 56 0.78 15.81 22.63
CA TYR A 56 0.42 16.30 21.30
C TYR A 56 -0.01 17.77 21.26
N TYR A 57 0.06 18.51 22.38
CA TYR A 57 -0.39 19.90 22.43
C TYR A 57 0.75 20.85 22.80
N ALA A 58 1.02 21.81 21.92
CA ALA A 58 1.79 22.99 22.28
C ALA A 58 1.00 23.77 23.33
N ARG A 59 1.59 23.97 24.52
CA ARG A 59 1.05 24.91 25.49
C ARG A 59 1.09 26.29 24.84
N SER A 60 -0.01 27.06 24.93
CA SER A 60 0.01 28.48 24.58
C SER A 60 1.10 29.14 25.43
N THR A 61 2.21 29.52 24.80
CA THR A 61 3.39 30.10 25.45
C THR A 61 3.12 31.47 26.04
N LEU A 62 2.00 32.09 25.69
CA LEU A 62 1.53 33.31 26.30
C LEU A 62 0.52 32.94 27.39
N LYS A 63 0.94 33.14 28.64
CA LYS A 63 0.01 33.27 29.77
C LYS A 63 -1.07 34.25 29.32
N SER A 64 -2.30 33.77 29.20
CA SER A 64 -3.47 34.64 29.08
C SER A 64 -3.45 35.52 30.32
N PHE A 65 -2.96 36.76 30.19
CA PHE A 65 -3.02 37.78 31.24
C PHE A 65 -4.48 38.15 31.42
N ARG A 66 -5.24 37.26 32.07
CA ARG A 66 -6.58 37.54 32.56
C ARG A 66 -6.42 38.45 33.77
N ASN A 67 -6.37 39.75 33.52
CA ASN A 67 -6.65 40.70 34.59
C ASN A 67 -8.05 40.39 35.14
N ALA A 68 -8.23 40.54 36.46
CA ALA A 68 -9.46 40.22 37.21
C ALA A 68 -10.76 40.86 36.66
N ASN A 69 -10.65 41.74 35.66
CA ASN A 69 -11.76 42.44 35.01
C ASN A 69 -12.17 41.85 33.64
N GLY A 70 -11.52 40.79 33.14
CA GLY A 70 -12.10 39.93 32.09
C GLY A 70 -12.24 40.51 30.67
N TRP A 71 -11.39 41.44 30.25
CA TRP A 71 -11.40 41.94 28.86
C TRP A 71 -10.33 41.21 28.02
N ASP A 72 -10.76 40.31 27.14
CA ASP A 72 -9.91 39.78 26.07
C ASP A 72 -9.57 40.90 25.08
N LEU A 73 -8.32 40.99 24.59
CA LEU A 73 -7.99 41.94 23.53
C LEU A 73 -8.89 41.69 22.31
N ALA A 74 -9.41 42.76 21.72
CA ALA A 74 -10.25 42.68 20.53
C ALA A 74 -9.53 41.87 19.42
N GLY A 75 -10.17 40.78 18.96
CA GLY A 75 -9.60 39.85 17.98
C GLY A 75 -9.01 38.56 18.57
N GLN A 76 -8.55 38.57 19.83
CA GLN A 76 -8.04 37.34 20.48
C GLN A 76 -9.15 36.34 20.79
N GLY A 77 -10.35 36.80 21.14
CA GLY A 77 -11.46 35.90 21.51
C GLY A 77 -11.86 34.92 20.41
N ALA A 78 -11.86 35.35 19.14
CA ALA A 78 -12.24 34.50 18.01
C ALA A 78 -11.16 33.43 17.71
N GLN A 79 -9.90 33.83 17.70
CA GLN A 79 -8.78 32.91 17.46
C GLN A 79 -8.59 31.94 18.63
N ALA A 80 -8.66 32.44 19.87
CA ALA A 80 -8.59 31.60 21.07
C ALA A 80 -9.78 30.63 21.15
N ALA A 81 -10.98 31.04 20.75
CA ALA A 81 -12.13 30.14 20.66
C ALA A 81 -11.92 29.07 19.57
N ALA A 82 -11.39 29.44 18.41
CA ALA A 82 -11.07 28.48 17.35
C ALA A 82 -10.00 27.47 17.79
N GLU A 83 -8.98 27.93 18.51
CA GLU A 83 -7.93 27.08 19.08
C GLU A 83 -8.47 26.13 20.15
N ARG A 84 -9.29 26.62 21.08
CA ARG A 84 -9.97 25.75 22.07
C ARG A 84 -10.82 24.68 21.37
N ASN A 85 -11.62 25.07 20.38
CA ASN A 85 -12.44 24.12 19.61
C ASN A 85 -11.59 23.10 18.86
N LYS A 86 -10.44 23.53 18.31
CA LYS A 86 -9.47 22.65 17.65
C LYS A 86 -8.92 21.61 18.63
N ILE A 87 -8.47 22.04 19.80
CA ILE A 87 -7.96 21.17 20.87
C ILE A 87 -9.05 20.18 21.31
N THR A 88 -10.29 20.64 21.52
CA THR A 88 -11.42 19.76 21.86
C THR A 88 -11.64 18.69 20.78
N MET A 89 -11.55 19.05 19.50
CA MET A 89 -11.67 18.09 18.39
C MET A 89 -10.50 17.12 18.29
N HIS A 90 -9.28 17.55 18.62
CA HIS A 90 -8.12 16.67 18.71
C HIS A 90 -8.30 15.63 19.81
N GLN A 91 -8.70 16.05 21.01
CA GLN A 91 -9.00 15.17 22.13
C GLN A 91 -10.10 14.17 21.76
N PHE A 92 -11.16 14.65 21.09
CA PHE A 92 -12.23 13.80 20.58
C PHE A 92 -11.72 12.76 19.58
N THR A 93 -10.85 13.15 18.65
CA THR A 93 -10.27 12.25 17.63
C THR A 93 -9.39 11.19 18.28
N VAL A 94 -8.56 11.56 19.26
CA VAL A 94 -7.74 10.62 20.03
C VAL A 94 -8.62 9.66 20.83
N ALA A 95 -9.65 10.15 21.52
CA ALA A 95 -10.59 9.31 22.26
C ALA A 95 -11.33 8.33 21.34
N LEU A 96 -11.73 8.78 20.14
CA LEU A 96 -12.37 7.94 19.12
C LEU A 96 -11.42 6.83 18.65
N ALA A 97 -10.16 7.16 18.34
CA ALA A 97 -9.15 6.18 17.93
C ALA A 97 -8.86 5.14 19.04
N SER A 98 -8.81 5.58 20.30
CA SER A 98 -8.65 4.68 21.45
C SER A 98 -9.85 3.74 21.62
N ARG A 99 -11.09 4.21 21.44
CA ARG A 99 -12.30 3.36 21.51
C ARG A 99 -12.36 2.28 20.44
N ILE A 100 -11.78 2.53 19.27
CA ILE A 100 -11.71 1.57 18.17
C ILE A 100 -10.56 0.55 18.39
N GLY A 101 -9.65 0.81 19.34
CA GLY A 101 -8.48 -0.04 19.60
C GLY A 101 -7.27 0.28 18.71
N HIS A 102 -7.21 1.49 18.15
CA HIS A 102 -6.14 1.92 17.24
C HIS A 102 -5.51 3.25 17.68
N HIS A 103 -4.97 3.28 18.89
CA HIS A 103 -4.37 4.49 19.48
C HIS A 103 -3.21 5.06 18.65
N ALA A 104 -2.34 4.21 18.09
CA ALA A 104 -1.18 4.64 17.29
C ALA A 104 -1.55 5.45 16.03
N LEU A 105 -2.80 5.35 15.56
CA LEU A 105 -3.28 6.08 14.37
C LEU A 105 -3.85 7.46 14.71
N ALA A 106 -3.97 7.80 16.00
CA ALA A 106 -4.58 9.04 16.43
C ALA A 106 -3.80 10.26 15.94
N THR A 107 -2.46 10.23 15.99
CA THR A 107 -1.59 11.32 15.53
C THR A 107 -1.79 11.63 14.04
N ARG A 108 -1.82 10.58 13.21
CA ARG A 108 -2.06 10.69 11.78
C ARG A 108 -3.47 11.22 11.50
N ALA A 109 -4.48 10.74 12.22
CA ALA A 109 -5.86 11.21 12.07
C ALA A 109 -6.02 12.70 12.46
N VAL A 110 -5.35 13.14 13.53
CA VAL A 110 -5.32 14.55 13.96
C VAL A 110 -4.64 15.43 12.90
N TYR A 111 -3.52 14.98 12.35
CA TYR A 111 -2.84 15.69 11.26
C TYR A 111 -3.73 15.85 10.01
N LEU A 112 -4.39 14.77 9.58
CA LEU A 112 -5.32 14.80 8.45
C LEU A 112 -6.54 15.69 8.73
N PHE A 113 -7.05 15.70 9.96
CA PHE A 113 -8.09 16.62 10.39
C PHE A 113 -7.65 18.08 10.27
N ASP A 114 -6.46 18.42 10.74
CA ASP A 114 -5.93 19.78 10.65
C ASP A 114 -5.79 20.25 9.21
N GLN A 115 -5.23 19.40 8.34
CA GLN A 115 -5.14 19.70 6.92
C GLN A 115 -6.53 19.90 6.28
N ALA A 116 -7.50 19.05 6.64
CA ALA A 116 -8.85 19.14 6.11
C ALA A 116 -9.56 20.43 6.58
N VAL A 117 -9.39 20.83 7.84
CA VAL A 117 -9.97 22.07 8.37
C VAL A 117 -9.32 23.30 7.74
N GLN A 118 -7.99 23.31 7.58
CA GLN A 118 -7.26 24.41 6.94
C GLN A 118 -7.67 24.62 5.49
N LYS A 119 -7.77 23.54 4.70
CA LYS A 119 -8.13 23.62 3.27
C LYS A 119 -9.63 23.77 3.03
N GLY A 120 -10.47 23.21 3.90
CA GLY A 120 -11.92 23.11 3.69
C GLY A 120 -12.76 24.16 4.42
N GLY A 121 -12.18 24.94 5.34
CA GLY A 121 -12.91 25.95 6.09
C GLY A 121 -14.11 25.39 6.86
N PHE A 122 -14.02 24.15 7.36
CA PHE A 122 -15.13 23.49 8.04
C PHE A 122 -15.48 24.20 9.35
N ARG A 123 -16.77 24.52 9.55
CA ARG A 123 -17.25 25.08 10.82
C ARG A 123 -17.14 24.04 11.94
N PHE A 124 -16.56 24.44 13.08
CA PHE A 124 -16.51 23.62 14.30
C PHE A 124 -17.93 23.25 14.77
N GLY A 125 -18.14 21.99 15.12
CA GLY A 125 -19.46 21.44 15.46
C GLY A 125 -19.71 20.05 14.86
N ARG A 126 -20.95 19.76 14.43
CA ARG A 126 -21.33 18.46 13.84
C ARG A 126 -20.47 18.08 12.63
N LYS A 127 -20.20 19.04 11.72
CA LYS A 127 -19.36 18.81 10.54
C LYS A 127 -17.92 18.48 10.94
N ALA A 128 -17.33 19.20 11.89
CA ALA A 128 -15.98 18.90 12.39
C ALA A 128 -15.89 17.50 13.01
N ARG A 129 -16.91 17.03 13.73
CA ARG A 129 -16.97 15.64 14.23
C ARG A 129 -16.97 14.60 13.10
N LEU A 130 -17.74 14.85 12.04
CA LEU A 130 -17.75 13.99 10.84
C LEU A 130 -16.40 14.02 10.11
N VAL A 131 -15.75 15.17 10.02
CA VAL A 131 -14.40 15.31 9.43
C VAL A 131 -13.37 14.56 10.26
N ALA A 132 -13.42 14.65 11.60
CA ALA A 132 -12.56 13.87 12.48
C ALA A 132 -12.74 12.35 12.26
N GLY A 133 -13.98 11.88 12.16
CA GLY A 133 -14.27 10.49 11.80
C GLY A 133 -13.76 10.09 10.41
N ALA A 134 -13.94 10.95 9.41
CA ALA A 134 -13.43 10.73 8.07
C ALA A 134 -11.91 10.67 8.02
N SER A 135 -11.21 11.58 8.72
CA SER A 135 -9.75 11.58 8.85
C SER A 135 -9.24 10.29 9.50
N LEU A 136 -9.95 9.77 10.50
CA LEU A 136 -9.61 8.48 11.09
C LEU A 136 -9.82 7.31 10.12
N ILE A 137 -10.89 7.32 9.31
CA ILE A 137 -11.10 6.32 8.26
C ILE A 137 -9.98 6.35 7.22
N ILE A 138 -9.54 7.55 6.83
CA ILE A 138 -8.41 7.72 5.89
C ILE A 138 -7.14 7.13 6.52
N ALA A 139 -6.81 7.47 7.77
CA ALA A 139 -5.65 6.91 8.46
C ALA A 139 -5.72 5.37 8.58
N LEU A 140 -6.90 4.80 8.81
CA LEU A 140 -7.10 3.34 8.83
C LEU A 140 -6.84 2.70 7.46
N ARG A 141 -7.33 3.33 6.38
CA ARG A 141 -7.11 2.86 5.00
C ARG A 141 -5.66 2.97 4.57
N GLU A 142 -4.95 4.05 4.93
CA GLU A 142 -3.51 4.19 4.68
C GLU A 142 -2.71 3.05 5.33
N ASN A 143 -3.11 2.62 6.54
CA ASN A 143 -2.46 1.54 7.27
C ASN A 143 -3.00 0.15 6.91
N LYS A 144 -3.79 0.03 5.83
CA LYS A 144 -4.42 -1.22 5.37
C LYS A 144 -5.24 -1.92 6.46
N LYS A 145 -5.78 -1.17 7.43
CA LYS A 145 -6.67 -1.72 8.45
C LYS A 145 -8.11 -1.70 7.95
N GLY A 146 -8.89 -2.72 8.32
CA GLY A 146 -10.23 -2.98 7.79
C GLY A 146 -11.19 -1.78 7.90
N GLU A 147 -12.10 -1.67 6.94
CA GLU A 147 -13.06 -0.57 6.88
C GLU A 147 -14.13 -0.69 7.98
N THR A 148 -14.22 0.33 8.84
CA THR A 148 -15.22 0.41 9.93
C THR A 148 -16.10 1.66 9.81
N VAL A 149 -16.46 2.08 8.59
CA VAL A 149 -17.29 3.29 8.38
C VAL A 149 -18.59 3.22 9.21
N ARG A 150 -19.17 2.04 9.34
CA ARG A 150 -20.38 1.81 10.15
C ARG A 150 -20.13 1.91 11.63
N ASP A 151 -19.07 1.28 12.13
CA ASP A 151 -18.78 1.27 13.56
C ASP A 151 -18.36 2.68 14.01
N ILE A 152 -17.59 3.39 13.18
CA ILE A 152 -17.25 4.80 13.40
C ILE A 152 -18.51 5.66 13.35
N ALA A 153 -19.39 5.46 12.37
CA ALA A 153 -20.66 6.20 12.31
C ALA A 153 -21.54 5.95 13.55
N TYR A 154 -21.58 4.71 14.04
CA TYR A 154 -22.26 4.34 15.28
C TYR A 154 -21.64 5.05 16.49
N LEU A 155 -20.32 5.04 16.63
CA LEU A 155 -19.61 5.75 17.72
C LEU A 155 -19.80 7.27 17.67
N LEU A 156 -20.00 7.84 16.48
CA LEU A 156 -20.29 9.26 16.28
C LEU A 156 -21.78 9.60 16.51
N ASN A 157 -22.66 8.60 16.68
CA ASN A 157 -24.11 8.74 16.66
C ASN A 157 -24.63 9.41 15.37
N GLU A 158 -24.07 9.04 14.22
CA GLU A 158 -24.36 9.64 12.92
C GLU A 158 -24.69 8.57 11.88
N THR A 159 -25.35 8.97 10.79
CA THR A 159 -25.66 8.03 9.70
C THR A 159 -24.40 7.68 8.90
N PRO A 160 -24.21 6.41 8.49
CA PRO A 160 -23.05 5.99 7.72
C PRO A 160 -22.98 6.66 6.35
N VAL A 161 -24.14 7.05 5.79
CA VAL A 161 -24.23 7.77 4.52
C VAL A 161 -23.67 9.19 4.66
N ALA A 162 -23.96 9.90 5.76
CA ALA A 162 -23.42 11.22 6.01
C ALA A 162 -21.89 11.18 6.17
N LEU A 163 -21.39 10.19 6.91
CA LEU A 163 -19.95 10.00 7.09
C LEU A 163 -19.25 9.65 5.78
N ALA A 164 -19.83 8.77 4.96
CA ALA A 164 -19.30 8.42 3.65
C ALA A 164 -19.19 9.62 2.70
N ARG A 165 -20.20 10.51 2.69
CA ARG A 165 -20.16 11.75 1.89
C ARG A 165 -19.03 12.68 2.33
N ILE A 166 -18.89 12.91 3.64
CA ILE A 166 -17.81 13.74 4.18
C ILE A 166 -16.45 13.09 3.90
N PHE A 167 -16.34 11.77 4.03
CA PHE A 167 -15.14 11.03 3.66
C PHE A 167 -14.74 11.27 2.21
N SER A 168 -15.66 11.08 1.24
CA SER A 168 -15.36 11.35 -0.17
C SER A 168 -14.94 12.80 -0.40
N ASN A 169 -15.60 13.77 0.25
CA ASN A 169 -15.25 15.18 0.14
C ASN A 169 -13.84 15.48 0.71
N VAL A 170 -13.50 14.90 1.87
CA VAL A 170 -12.18 15.08 2.49
C VAL A 170 -11.10 14.42 1.65
N VAL A 171 -11.35 13.24 1.08
CA VAL A 171 -10.42 12.55 0.16
C VAL A 171 -10.17 13.38 -1.09
N SER A 172 -11.22 13.93 -1.72
CA SER A 172 -11.06 14.79 -2.88
C SER A 172 -10.34 16.10 -2.55
N LEU A 173 -10.59 16.66 -1.36
CA LEU A 173 -10.01 17.92 -0.91
C LEU A 173 -8.53 17.78 -0.54
N LEU A 174 -8.16 16.68 0.09
CA LEU A 174 -6.76 16.39 0.43
C LEU A 174 -5.99 15.75 -0.73
N GLN A 175 -6.68 15.32 -1.80
CA GLN A 175 -6.12 14.60 -2.94
C GLN A 175 -5.34 13.33 -2.53
N VAL A 176 -5.79 12.67 -1.45
CA VAL A 176 -5.14 11.45 -0.95
C VAL A 176 -5.47 10.30 -1.90
N LYS A 177 -4.43 9.70 -2.49
CA LYS A 177 -4.55 8.46 -3.26
C LYS A 177 -4.77 7.30 -2.29
N LEU A 178 -6.03 7.00 -2.00
CA LEU A 178 -6.38 5.84 -1.20
C LEU A 178 -6.34 4.58 -2.06
N VAL A 179 -5.52 3.61 -1.65
CA VAL A 179 -5.54 2.26 -2.21
C VAL A 179 -6.86 1.60 -1.82
N SER A 180 -7.56 0.98 -2.78
CA SER A 180 -8.74 0.17 -2.50
C SER A 180 -8.37 -0.95 -1.53
N VAL A 181 -9.08 -1.07 -0.41
CA VAL A 181 -8.78 -2.08 0.62
C VAL A 181 -8.97 -3.48 0.04
N ASP A 182 -7.96 -4.34 0.19
CA ASP A 182 -8.04 -5.73 -0.28
C ASP A 182 -9.24 -6.47 0.35
N PRO A 183 -10.05 -7.21 -0.44
CA PRO A 183 -11.20 -7.93 0.10
C PRO A 183 -10.81 -9.06 1.06
N SER A 184 -9.54 -9.49 1.04
CA SER A 184 -8.99 -10.51 1.94
C SER A 184 -9.13 -10.14 3.43
N TRP A 185 -9.10 -8.86 3.78
CA TRP A 185 -9.21 -8.37 5.17
C TRP A 185 -10.54 -8.73 5.84
N HIS A 186 -11.61 -8.84 5.06
CA HIS A 186 -12.94 -9.12 5.58
C HIS A 186 -13.23 -10.62 5.74
N LEU A 187 -12.38 -11.49 5.17
CA LEU A 187 -12.63 -12.93 5.13
C LEU A 187 -12.59 -13.60 6.52
N PRO A 188 -11.67 -13.28 7.45
CA PRO A 188 -11.69 -13.87 8.80
C PRO A 188 -12.94 -13.49 9.58
N VAL A 189 -13.43 -12.26 9.42
CA VAL A 189 -14.68 -11.79 10.05
C VAL A 189 -15.88 -12.55 9.49
N LEU A 190 -15.91 -12.76 8.17
CA LEU A 190 -16.94 -13.57 7.50
C LEU A 190 -16.94 -15.02 7.98
N GLN A 191 -15.77 -15.63 8.16
CA GLN A 191 -15.66 -16.99 8.67
C GLN A 191 -16.22 -17.11 10.09
N ARG A 192 -15.85 -16.20 11.00
CA ARG A 192 -16.39 -16.17 12.38
C ARG A 192 -17.90 -16.02 12.37
N TYR A 193 -18.40 -15.07 11.58
CA TYR A 193 -19.84 -14.84 11.47
C TYR A 193 -20.59 -16.04 10.87
N LEU A 194 -19.98 -16.77 9.92
CA LEU A 194 -20.57 -18.00 9.39
C LEU A 194 -20.60 -19.12 10.44
N ILE A 195 -19.60 -19.19 11.32
CA ILE A 195 -19.62 -20.13 12.46
C ILE A 195 -20.75 -19.77 13.43
N GLU A 196 -20.91 -18.49 13.77
CA GLU A 196 -22.02 -17.99 14.61
C GLU A 196 -23.39 -18.33 13.99
N LEU A 197 -23.57 -18.07 12.69
CA LEU A 197 -24.79 -18.41 11.95
C LEU A 197 -25.10 -19.92 11.92
N LYS A 198 -24.08 -20.78 12.04
CA LYS A 198 -24.26 -22.23 12.14
C LYS A 198 -24.67 -22.68 13.54
N SER A 199 -24.35 -21.90 14.57
CA SER A 199 -24.72 -22.17 15.97
C SER A 199 -26.04 -21.57 16.41
N ASP A 200 -26.57 -20.57 15.71
CA ASP A 200 -27.82 -19.89 16.08
C ASP A 200 -29.07 -20.79 15.89
N TYR A 201 -29.91 -20.87 16.92
CA TYR A 201 -31.21 -21.54 16.89
C TYR A 201 -32.33 -20.51 17.23
N PRO A 202 -33.35 -20.30 16.38
CA PRO A 202 -33.60 -20.92 15.08
C PRO A 202 -32.66 -20.38 13.99
N THR A 203 -32.18 -21.29 13.14
CA THR A 203 -31.22 -20.95 12.08
C THR A 203 -31.88 -20.05 11.04
N SER A 204 -31.31 -18.86 10.80
CA SER A 204 -31.79 -17.96 9.73
C SER A 204 -31.51 -18.50 8.31
N LEU A 205 -30.77 -19.61 8.21
CA LEU A 205 -30.36 -20.26 6.97
C LEU A 205 -31.18 -21.53 6.71
N PRO A 206 -31.45 -21.88 5.43
CA PRO A 206 -32.11 -23.13 5.08
C PRO A 206 -31.34 -24.37 5.55
N LYS A 207 -32.07 -25.37 6.04
CA LYS A 207 -31.50 -26.65 6.53
C LYS A 207 -30.62 -27.35 5.49
N ASN A 208 -31.02 -27.31 4.21
CA ASN A 208 -30.25 -27.90 3.11
C ASN A 208 -28.88 -27.25 2.95
N LEU A 209 -28.80 -25.92 3.10
CA LEU A 209 -27.55 -25.18 3.01
C LEU A 209 -26.66 -25.48 4.22
N ILE A 210 -27.23 -25.57 5.42
CA ILE A 210 -26.49 -25.91 6.65
C ILE A 210 -25.85 -27.29 6.54
N ASN A 211 -26.58 -28.29 6.03
CA ASN A 211 -26.04 -29.64 5.83
C ASN A 211 -24.80 -29.63 4.92
N ILE A 212 -24.85 -28.86 3.83
CA ILE A 212 -23.71 -28.73 2.91
C ILE A 212 -22.58 -27.95 3.60
N LEU A 213 -22.87 -26.82 4.28
CA LEU A 213 -21.87 -26.05 5.02
C LEU A 213 -21.22 -26.83 6.17
N ASN A 214 -21.88 -27.85 6.72
CA ASN A 214 -21.32 -28.76 7.72
C ASN A 214 -20.33 -29.75 7.13
N SER A 215 -20.47 -30.11 5.85
CA SER A 215 -19.51 -30.96 5.15
C SER A 215 -18.25 -30.21 4.69
N ILE A 216 -18.29 -28.88 4.63
CA ILE A 216 -17.21 -28.04 4.10
C ILE A 216 -16.18 -27.72 5.19
N HIS A 217 -14.90 -27.88 4.86
CA HIS A 217 -13.78 -27.46 5.72
C HIS A 217 -13.55 -25.94 5.61
N LEU A 218 -14.13 -25.16 6.53
CA LEU A 218 -14.10 -23.69 6.52
C LEU A 218 -12.69 -23.07 6.41
N PRO A 219 -11.64 -23.58 7.08
CA PRO A 219 -10.29 -23.03 6.91
C PRO A 219 -9.73 -23.22 5.49
N SER A 220 -10.10 -24.30 4.80
CA SER A 220 -9.69 -24.51 3.39
C SER A 220 -10.43 -23.54 2.46
N ALA A 221 -11.72 -23.33 2.71
CA ALA A 221 -12.51 -22.31 2.01
C ALA A 221 -11.95 -20.89 2.25
N LEU A 222 -11.43 -20.59 3.43
CA LEU A 222 -10.78 -19.30 3.71
C LEU A 222 -9.49 -19.14 2.90
N ARG A 223 -8.64 -20.17 2.84
CA ARG A 223 -7.39 -20.13 2.06
C ARG A 223 -7.65 -19.94 0.57
N THR A 224 -8.63 -20.68 0.03
CA THR A 224 -9.03 -20.52 -1.38
C THR A 224 -9.63 -19.14 -1.65
N ALA A 225 -10.42 -18.59 -0.72
CA ALA A 225 -10.91 -17.22 -0.82
C ALA A 225 -9.79 -16.17 -0.80
N ALA A 226 -8.76 -16.36 0.03
CA ALA A 226 -7.61 -15.46 0.11
C ALA A 226 -6.78 -15.47 -1.20
N SER A 227 -6.45 -16.65 -1.72
CA SER A 227 -5.78 -16.78 -3.03
C SER A 227 -6.62 -16.20 -4.17
N LEU A 228 -7.94 -16.44 -4.17
CA LEU A 228 -8.85 -15.87 -5.16
C LEU A 228 -8.93 -14.35 -5.05
N SER A 229 -8.94 -13.80 -3.83
CA SER A 229 -8.90 -12.36 -3.58
C SER A 229 -7.63 -11.73 -4.16
N ASP A 230 -6.46 -12.33 -3.94
CA ASP A 230 -5.19 -11.84 -4.48
C ASP A 230 -5.20 -11.85 -6.02
N LEU A 231 -5.71 -12.92 -6.62
CA LEU A 231 -5.90 -13.01 -8.07
C LEU A 231 -6.79 -11.85 -8.59
N ILE A 232 -7.95 -11.63 -7.95
CA ILE A 232 -8.91 -10.59 -8.36
C ILE A 232 -8.32 -9.18 -8.16
N SER A 233 -7.59 -8.93 -7.08
CA SER A 233 -6.91 -7.64 -6.84
C SER A 233 -5.92 -7.36 -7.97
N ARG A 234 -5.16 -8.35 -8.43
CA ARG A 234 -4.21 -8.19 -9.55
C ARG A 234 -4.89 -7.92 -10.89
N ALA A 235 -6.07 -8.51 -11.11
CA ALA A 235 -6.85 -8.28 -12.33
C ALA A 235 -7.51 -6.89 -12.37
N GLN A 236 -7.54 -6.15 -11.25
CA GLN A 236 -8.12 -4.80 -11.12
C GLN A 236 -9.61 -4.67 -11.50
N ILE A 237 -10.33 -5.79 -11.64
CA ILE A 237 -11.76 -5.81 -12.00
C ILE A 237 -12.63 -5.15 -10.92
N VAL A 238 -12.13 -5.15 -9.70
CA VAL A 238 -12.84 -4.67 -8.51
C VAL A 238 -12.21 -3.39 -7.95
N ALA A 239 -11.23 -2.79 -8.63
CA ALA A 239 -10.45 -1.65 -8.11
C ALA A 239 -11.29 -0.43 -7.65
N GLY A 240 -12.50 -0.25 -8.22
CA GLY A 240 -13.41 0.84 -7.85
C GLY A 240 -14.63 0.43 -7.00
N LEU A 241 -14.71 -0.83 -6.58
CA LEU A 241 -15.91 -1.38 -5.94
C LEU A 241 -15.71 -1.50 -4.42
N PRO A 242 -16.77 -1.37 -3.62
CA PRO A 242 -16.66 -1.53 -2.17
C PRO A 242 -16.14 -2.93 -1.81
N SER A 243 -15.14 -2.98 -0.94
CA SER A 243 -14.44 -4.20 -0.53
C SER A 243 -15.34 -5.21 0.21
N PRO A 244 -16.19 -4.81 1.19
CA PRO A 244 -16.99 -5.77 1.97
C PRO A 244 -17.96 -6.67 1.17
N PRO A 245 -18.82 -6.14 0.27
CA PRO A 245 -19.71 -7.01 -0.52
C PRO A 245 -18.93 -7.85 -1.53
N THR A 246 -17.76 -7.39 -1.98
CA THR A 246 -16.88 -8.18 -2.84
C THR A 246 -16.29 -9.35 -2.05
N ALA A 247 -15.80 -9.12 -0.84
CA ALA A 247 -15.31 -10.19 0.03
C ALA A 247 -16.38 -11.26 0.30
N CYS A 248 -17.64 -10.86 0.51
CA CYS A 248 -18.77 -11.79 0.62
C CYS A 248 -18.93 -12.66 -0.64
N ALA A 249 -18.88 -12.03 -1.82
CA ALA A 249 -18.99 -12.73 -3.09
C ALA A 249 -17.83 -13.70 -3.34
N ILE A 250 -16.60 -13.29 -3.05
CA ILE A 250 -15.39 -14.14 -3.13
C ILE A 250 -15.54 -15.34 -2.18
N TYR A 251 -15.98 -15.10 -0.94
CA TYR A 251 -16.13 -16.15 0.05
C TYR A 251 -17.21 -17.16 -0.34
N ILE A 252 -18.35 -16.72 -0.90
CA ILE A 252 -19.39 -17.61 -1.43
C ILE A 252 -18.83 -18.49 -2.56
N LEU A 253 -18.07 -17.91 -3.49
CA LEU A 253 -17.48 -18.68 -4.59
C LEU A 253 -16.44 -19.69 -4.09
N ALA A 254 -15.64 -19.32 -3.07
CA ALA A 254 -14.69 -20.22 -2.43
C ALA A 254 -15.38 -21.38 -1.70
N LEU A 255 -16.53 -21.14 -1.04
CA LEU A 255 -17.33 -22.19 -0.43
C LEU A 255 -17.88 -23.17 -1.48
N GLU A 256 -18.32 -22.68 -2.65
CA GLU A 256 -18.71 -23.55 -3.77
C GLU A 256 -17.52 -24.36 -4.30
N GLY A 257 -16.34 -23.74 -4.36
CA GLY A 257 -15.09 -24.41 -4.73
C GLY A 257 -14.73 -25.55 -3.80
N GLU A 258 -14.84 -25.33 -2.50
CA GLU A 258 -14.57 -26.36 -1.49
C GLU A 258 -15.65 -27.45 -1.50
N ALA A 259 -16.91 -27.09 -1.71
CA ALA A 259 -18.01 -28.04 -1.86
C ALA A 259 -17.98 -28.83 -3.18
N SER A 260 -17.16 -28.40 -4.15
CA SER A 260 -17.10 -28.97 -5.51
C SER A 260 -18.47 -29.08 -6.20
N SER A 261 -19.41 -28.23 -5.78
CA SER A 261 -20.82 -28.24 -6.16
C SER A 261 -21.42 -26.85 -6.00
N SER A 262 -22.49 -26.55 -6.74
CA SER A 262 -23.19 -25.28 -6.61
C SER A 262 -24.00 -25.26 -5.32
N LEU A 263 -23.85 -24.22 -4.50
CA LEU A 263 -24.62 -24.09 -3.28
C LEU A 263 -26.10 -23.80 -3.61
N PRO A 264 -27.07 -24.52 -3.03
CA PRO A 264 -28.48 -24.18 -3.18
C PRO A 264 -28.74 -22.82 -2.50
N GLN A 265 -29.66 -22.03 -3.04
CA GLN A 265 -30.11 -20.76 -2.40
C GLN A 265 -28.96 -19.79 -2.02
N CYS A 266 -27.92 -19.68 -2.86
CA CYS A 266 -26.80 -18.74 -2.65
C CYS A 266 -27.23 -17.31 -2.33
N GLY A 267 -28.39 -16.88 -2.83
CA GLY A 267 -28.97 -15.58 -2.53
C GLY A 267 -29.32 -15.37 -1.05
N GLU A 268 -29.73 -16.41 -0.33
CA GLU A 268 -30.04 -16.30 1.10
C GLU A 268 -28.77 -16.22 1.95
N LEU A 269 -27.75 -17.00 1.58
CA LEU A 269 -26.41 -16.88 2.17
C LEU A 269 -25.77 -15.52 1.87
N ALA A 270 -25.92 -15.00 0.65
CA ALA A 270 -25.48 -13.66 0.30
C ALA A 270 -26.20 -12.58 1.10
N ASN A 271 -27.49 -12.76 1.40
CA ASN A 271 -28.26 -11.85 2.24
C ASN A 271 -27.78 -11.89 3.70
N SER A 272 -27.56 -13.08 4.27
CA SER A 272 -27.10 -13.20 5.67
C SER A 272 -25.70 -12.61 5.83
N LEU A 273 -24.74 -12.98 4.98
CA LEU A 273 -23.38 -12.42 5.01
C LEU A 273 -23.38 -10.92 4.71
N GLY A 274 -24.20 -10.49 3.73
CA GLY A 274 -24.35 -9.09 3.35
C GLY A 274 -24.90 -8.23 4.49
N ARG A 275 -25.86 -8.73 5.28
CA ARG A 275 -26.44 -8.01 6.43
C ARG A 275 -25.39 -7.57 7.45
N ARG A 276 -24.35 -8.39 7.69
CA ARG A 276 -23.26 -8.02 8.61
C ARG A 276 -22.54 -6.75 8.19
N PHE A 277 -22.34 -6.57 6.88
CA PHE A 277 -21.77 -5.35 6.30
C PHE A 277 -22.84 -4.41 5.74
N GLY A 278 -24.12 -4.67 6.07
CA GLY A 278 -25.36 -4.17 5.45
C GLY A 278 -25.27 -3.84 3.97
N ALA A 279 -24.67 -4.74 3.21
CA ALA A 279 -24.89 -4.83 1.78
C ALA A 279 -26.18 -5.61 1.52
N SER A 280 -26.94 -5.21 0.51
CA SER A 280 -28.09 -5.99 0.07
C SER A 280 -27.64 -7.24 -0.69
N LYS A 281 -28.51 -8.26 -0.69
CA LYS A 281 -28.35 -9.50 -1.47
C LYS A 281 -27.96 -9.21 -2.93
N ASP A 282 -28.63 -8.27 -3.58
CA ASP A 282 -28.44 -7.99 -5.00
C ASP A 282 -27.07 -7.40 -5.30
N VAL A 283 -26.53 -6.56 -4.42
CA VAL A 283 -25.18 -6.01 -4.55
C VAL A 283 -24.15 -7.13 -4.47
N VAL A 284 -24.26 -8.01 -3.47
CA VAL A 284 -23.34 -9.16 -3.32
C VAL A 284 -23.44 -10.09 -4.52
N MET A 285 -24.66 -10.43 -4.97
CA MET A 285 -24.86 -11.32 -6.12
C MET A 285 -24.37 -10.72 -7.45
N ARG A 286 -24.48 -9.39 -7.63
CA ARG A 286 -23.89 -8.70 -8.78
C ARG A 286 -22.37 -8.82 -8.78
N ARG A 287 -21.72 -8.67 -7.61
CA ARG A 287 -20.26 -8.88 -7.49
C ARG A 287 -19.88 -10.34 -7.73
N TYR A 288 -20.65 -11.27 -7.18
CA TYR A 288 -20.47 -12.70 -7.41
C TYR A 288 -20.51 -13.05 -8.89
N LYS A 289 -21.49 -12.52 -9.63
CA LYS A 289 -21.60 -12.74 -11.08
C LYS A 289 -20.38 -12.21 -11.84
N LEU A 290 -19.94 -10.98 -11.55
CA LEU A 290 -18.77 -10.37 -12.19
C LEU A 290 -17.50 -11.21 -11.94
N ILE A 291 -17.28 -11.63 -10.70
CA ILE A 291 -16.14 -12.48 -10.32
C ILE A 291 -16.23 -13.84 -10.99
N TYR A 292 -17.42 -14.44 -11.00
CA TYR A 292 -17.67 -15.73 -11.64
C TYR A 292 -17.40 -15.70 -13.15
N GLU A 293 -17.83 -14.65 -13.86
CA GLU A 293 -17.53 -14.45 -15.28
C GLU A 293 -16.03 -14.30 -15.53
N HIS A 294 -15.32 -13.59 -14.64
CA HIS A 294 -13.87 -13.52 -14.75
C HIS A 294 -13.19 -14.87 -14.50
N VAL A 295 -13.57 -15.59 -13.46
CA VAL A 295 -13.05 -16.95 -13.21
C VAL A 295 -13.35 -17.88 -14.39
N MET A 296 -14.51 -17.71 -15.05
CA MET A 296 -14.82 -18.42 -16.29
C MET A 296 -13.85 -18.09 -17.43
N SER A 297 -13.46 -16.81 -17.58
CA SER A 297 -12.44 -16.42 -18.56
C SER A 297 -11.05 -16.97 -18.25
N LEU A 298 -10.72 -17.14 -16.96
CA LEU A 298 -9.47 -17.77 -16.54
C LEU A 298 -9.50 -19.29 -16.71
N ALA A 299 -10.68 -19.91 -16.67
CA ALA A 299 -10.85 -21.34 -16.86
C ALA A 299 -10.52 -21.76 -18.30
N SER A 300 -10.78 -20.91 -19.30
CA SER A 300 -10.38 -21.17 -20.68
C SER A 300 -8.87 -21.18 -20.88
N ASP A 301 -8.09 -20.51 -20.03
CA ASP A 301 -6.63 -20.52 -20.12
C ASP A 301 -6.02 -21.85 -19.64
N VAL A 302 -6.78 -22.69 -18.94
CA VAL A 302 -6.27 -23.92 -18.31
C VAL A 302 -6.32 -25.09 -19.32
N PRO A 303 -5.16 -25.62 -19.77
CA PRO A 303 -5.13 -26.56 -20.90
C PRO A 303 -5.84 -27.90 -20.65
N TRP A 304 -5.93 -28.35 -19.39
CA TRP A 304 -6.59 -29.60 -19.04
C TRP A 304 -8.10 -29.46 -18.86
N LEU A 305 -8.61 -28.26 -18.59
CA LEU A 305 -10.05 -28.02 -18.44
C LEU A 305 -10.76 -27.95 -19.80
N GLU A 306 -10.12 -27.41 -20.84
CA GLU A 306 -10.71 -27.39 -22.19
C GLU A 306 -11.04 -28.78 -22.73
N LYS A 307 -10.27 -29.79 -22.33
CA LYS A 307 -10.48 -31.17 -22.77
C LYS A 307 -11.82 -31.71 -22.25
N ILE A 308 -12.28 -31.24 -21.09
CA ILE A 308 -13.54 -31.65 -20.47
C ILE A 308 -14.73 -31.16 -21.32
N ASP A 309 -14.69 -29.92 -21.80
CA ASP A 309 -15.73 -29.32 -22.65
C ASP A 309 -15.85 -30.01 -24.02
N LYS A 310 -14.71 -30.40 -24.62
CA LYS A 310 -14.69 -31.06 -25.93
C LYS A 310 -15.18 -32.51 -25.84
N VAL A 311 -14.90 -33.22 -24.74
CA VAL A 311 -15.37 -34.59 -24.50
C VAL A 311 -16.86 -34.63 -24.21
N THR A 312 -17.38 -33.71 -23.38
CA THR A 312 -18.82 -33.64 -23.06
C THR A 312 -19.67 -33.32 -24.29
N ARG A 313 -19.19 -32.49 -25.22
CA ARG A 313 -19.90 -32.20 -26.48
C ARG A 313 -20.00 -33.40 -27.44
N LYS A 314 -19.09 -34.38 -27.37
CA LYS A 314 -19.15 -35.58 -28.22
C LYS A 314 -19.99 -36.72 -27.63
N GLN A 315 -20.26 -36.72 -26.32
CA GLN A 315 -21.08 -37.72 -25.63
C GLN A 315 -22.51 -37.21 -25.32
N THR A 316 -23.21 -36.68 -26.34
CA THR A 316 -24.51 -35.98 -26.30
C THR A 316 -25.74 -36.75 -25.80
N ARG A 317 -25.58 -37.78 -24.96
CA ARG A 317 -26.69 -38.39 -24.20
C ARG A 317 -26.55 -38.30 -22.67
N ARG A 318 -25.44 -37.80 -22.14
CA ARG A 318 -25.27 -37.61 -20.67
C ARG A 318 -25.74 -36.23 -20.24
N ARG A 319 -26.39 -36.17 -19.05
CA ARG A 319 -27.04 -34.99 -18.48
C ARG A 319 -26.09 -33.79 -18.49
N LYS A 320 -26.53 -32.68 -19.08
CA LYS A 320 -25.81 -31.40 -19.10
C LYS A 320 -25.57 -30.96 -17.66
N VAL A 321 -24.33 -31.10 -17.18
CA VAL A 321 -23.92 -30.53 -15.91
C VAL A 321 -23.98 -29.01 -16.06
N PRO A 322 -24.58 -28.26 -15.13
CA PRO A 322 -24.59 -26.81 -15.22
C PRO A 322 -23.16 -26.27 -15.10
N LYS A 323 -22.78 -25.32 -15.97
CA LYS A 323 -21.45 -24.68 -16.01
C LYS A 323 -20.96 -24.19 -14.64
N ARG A 324 -21.88 -23.80 -13.76
CA ARG A 324 -21.59 -23.38 -12.38
C ARG A 324 -20.92 -24.47 -11.56
N VAL A 325 -21.37 -25.72 -11.69
CA VAL A 325 -20.80 -26.87 -10.99
C VAL A 325 -19.43 -27.24 -11.55
N GLU A 326 -19.22 -27.08 -12.86
CA GLU A 326 -17.92 -27.30 -13.49
C GLU A 326 -16.88 -26.31 -12.98
N ILE A 327 -17.22 -25.01 -12.93
CA ILE A 327 -16.33 -23.97 -12.38
C ILE A 327 -16.08 -24.17 -10.88
N ALA A 328 -17.10 -24.56 -10.11
CA ALA A 328 -16.91 -24.89 -8.69
C ALA A 328 -15.88 -26.02 -8.52
N LYS A 329 -15.94 -27.07 -9.33
CA LYS A 329 -14.98 -28.18 -9.28
C LYS A 329 -13.57 -27.77 -9.68
N SER A 330 -13.43 -26.89 -10.67
CA SER A 330 -12.14 -26.48 -11.21
C SER A 330 -11.52 -25.26 -10.54
N LEU A 331 -12.22 -24.60 -9.60
CA LEU A 331 -11.79 -23.34 -9.00
C LEU A 331 -10.37 -23.42 -8.40
N LYS A 332 -10.07 -24.50 -7.65
CA LYS A 332 -8.75 -24.68 -7.03
C LYS A 332 -7.64 -24.81 -8.07
N ASP A 333 -7.88 -25.57 -9.13
CA ASP A 333 -6.92 -25.77 -10.23
C ASP A 333 -6.67 -24.46 -10.99
N ILE A 334 -7.73 -23.68 -11.24
CA ILE A 334 -7.64 -22.37 -11.90
C ILE A 334 -6.75 -21.43 -11.07
N ILE A 335 -7.00 -21.36 -9.75
CA ILE A 335 -6.23 -20.51 -8.84
C ILE A 335 -4.75 -20.92 -8.85
N GLN A 336 -4.45 -22.22 -8.65
CA GLN A 336 -3.08 -22.73 -8.62
C GLN A 336 -2.35 -22.50 -9.95
N PHE A 337 -3.02 -22.70 -11.08
CA PHE A 337 -2.44 -22.47 -12.40
C PHE A 337 -2.11 -20.99 -12.62
N GLN A 338 -3.02 -20.08 -12.28
CA GLN A 338 -2.79 -18.64 -12.42
C GLN A 338 -1.72 -18.13 -11.45
N GLU A 339 -1.67 -18.63 -10.22
CA GLU A 339 -0.57 -18.37 -9.29
C GLU A 339 0.78 -18.86 -9.84
N GLY A 340 0.82 -20.04 -10.44
CA GLY A 340 2.02 -20.59 -11.09
C GLY A 340 2.49 -19.74 -12.27
N LYS A 341 1.56 -19.35 -13.16
CA LYS A 341 1.83 -18.45 -14.29
C LYS A 341 2.38 -17.11 -13.82
N TRP A 342 1.85 -16.58 -12.72
CA TRP A 342 2.35 -15.36 -12.11
C TRP A 342 3.74 -15.52 -11.49
N LYS A 343 3.97 -16.59 -10.72
CA LYS A 343 5.30 -16.89 -10.16
C LYS A 343 6.35 -17.04 -11.25
N ALA A 344 6.01 -17.71 -12.35
CA ALA A 344 6.89 -17.83 -13.51
C ALA A 344 7.22 -16.46 -14.15
N ARG A 345 6.24 -15.56 -14.25
CA ARG A 345 6.47 -14.17 -14.71
C ARG A 345 7.40 -13.39 -13.79
N LEU A 346 7.20 -13.50 -12.47
CA LEU A 346 8.09 -12.88 -11.49
C LEU A 346 9.51 -13.44 -11.58
N SER A 347 9.67 -14.77 -11.70
CA SER A 347 10.97 -15.39 -11.86
C SER A 347 11.65 -15.02 -13.18
N SER A 348 10.88 -14.77 -14.26
CA SER A 348 11.44 -14.34 -15.55
C SER A 348 11.94 -12.90 -15.55
N LEU A 349 11.47 -12.05 -14.63
CA LEU A 349 11.97 -10.69 -14.45
C LEU A 349 13.33 -10.64 -13.75
N GLY A 350 13.92 -11.82 -13.46
CA GLY A 350 15.13 -11.96 -12.69
C GLY A 350 14.88 -11.73 -11.19
N PRO A 351 15.78 -12.21 -10.32
CA PRO A 351 15.89 -11.60 -9.00
C PRO A 351 16.11 -10.11 -9.25
N LEU A 352 15.26 -9.24 -8.65
CA LEU A 352 15.65 -7.84 -8.46
C LEU A 352 17.04 -7.92 -7.86
N SER A 353 18.04 -7.47 -8.62
CA SER A 353 19.43 -7.54 -8.21
C SER A 353 19.49 -6.75 -6.91
N ASP A 354 19.45 -7.47 -5.79
CA ASP A 354 19.66 -6.89 -4.48
C ASP A 354 21.02 -6.23 -4.58
N ALA A 355 21.02 -4.91 -4.74
CA ALA A 355 22.16 -4.06 -4.49
C ALA A 355 22.42 -4.08 -2.98
N THR A 356 22.60 -5.28 -2.42
CA THR A 356 23.18 -5.49 -1.11
C THR A 356 24.65 -5.14 -1.26
N GLU A 357 24.93 -3.86 -1.04
CA GLU A 357 26.14 -3.46 -0.35
C GLU A 357 26.45 -4.50 0.72
N SER A 358 27.61 -5.16 0.57
CA SER A 358 28.09 -6.12 1.55
C SER A 358 28.47 -5.37 2.83
N VAL A 359 27.50 -5.04 3.67
CA VAL A 359 27.78 -4.65 5.05
C VAL A 359 28.19 -5.93 5.77
N SER A 360 29.50 -6.10 5.92
CA SER A 360 30.12 -7.14 6.72
C SER A 360 29.74 -6.93 8.19
N SER A 361 28.58 -7.46 8.61
CA SER A 361 28.24 -7.61 10.03
C SER A 361 28.96 -8.82 10.61
N SER A 362 30.23 -8.64 10.94
CA SER A 362 30.90 -9.41 11.98
C SER A 362 30.79 -8.62 13.29
N GLU A 363 30.45 -9.33 14.37
CA GLU A 363 30.42 -8.88 15.77
C GLU A 363 29.10 -8.21 16.22
N ILE A 364 28.17 -9.04 16.71
CA ILE A 364 27.54 -8.94 18.05
C ILE A 364 26.97 -10.34 18.33
N MET A 365 27.74 -11.19 19.01
CA MET A 365 27.18 -12.30 19.77
C MET A 365 26.88 -11.76 21.17
N SER A 366 25.61 -11.46 21.42
CA SER A 366 25.12 -11.17 22.77
C SER A 366 24.86 -12.48 23.49
N THR A 367 25.59 -12.63 24.59
CA THR A 367 25.47 -13.62 25.67
C THR A 367 24.07 -13.71 26.27
N LEU A 368 23.53 -14.92 26.42
CA LEU A 368 22.88 -15.36 27.66
C LEU A 368 22.63 -16.88 27.71
N GLU A 369 22.88 -17.45 28.89
CA GLU A 369 22.27 -18.65 29.50
C GLU A 369 22.63 -20.06 28.98
N GLY A 370 23.65 -20.65 29.63
CA GLY A 370 23.41 -21.69 30.64
C GLY A 370 22.97 -23.07 30.17
N GLN A 371 23.93 -24.00 30.04
CA GLN A 371 23.71 -25.42 30.34
C GLN A 371 25.00 -26.14 30.72
N LEU A 372 24.91 -26.85 31.83
CA LEU A 372 25.93 -27.66 32.50
C LEU A 372 26.10 -29.04 31.83
N ARG A 373 27.34 -29.56 31.93
CA ARG A 373 27.78 -30.97 31.89
C ARG A 373 27.68 -31.69 30.54
N GLU A 374 28.59 -32.57 30.11
CA GLU A 374 29.71 -33.26 30.76
C GLU A 374 30.66 -33.78 29.63
N GLU A 375 31.93 -33.94 29.99
CA GLU A 375 33.03 -34.81 29.51
C GLU A 375 32.78 -35.64 28.21
N ASP A 376 33.69 -35.80 27.25
CA ASP A 376 35.02 -36.38 27.43
C ASP A 376 35.73 -36.57 26.05
N ALA A 377 37.02 -36.92 26.12
CA ALA A 377 37.84 -37.57 25.09
C ALA A 377 38.45 -36.77 23.92
N LYS A 378 39.74 -36.46 24.13
CA LYS A 378 40.83 -36.28 23.16
C LYS A 378 40.79 -37.30 22.02
N THR A 379 40.99 -36.84 20.77
CA THR A 379 41.86 -37.56 19.82
C THR A 379 42.45 -36.59 18.79
N THR A 380 43.77 -36.49 18.84
CA THR A 380 44.69 -35.96 17.83
C THR A 380 44.41 -36.50 16.44
N LEU A 381 44.50 -35.68 15.39
CA LEU A 381 45.17 -36.06 14.13
C LEU A 381 45.41 -34.83 13.24
N SER A 382 46.59 -34.87 12.65
CA SER A 382 47.33 -33.83 11.93
C SER A 382 47.15 -33.92 10.41
N GLN A 383 47.46 -32.79 9.75
CA GLN A 383 47.85 -32.57 8.32
C GLN A 383 46.73 -32.21 7.31
N PRO A 384 47.05 -31.61 6.14
CA PRO A 384 48.24 -30.84 5.74
C PRO A 384 47.94 -29.44 5.14
N SER A 385 48.99 -28.60 5.12
CA SER A 385 49.06 -27.30 4.45
C SER A 385 49.02 -27.40 2.93
N GLY A 386 48.07 -26.69 2.30
CA GLY A 386 48.00 -26.48 0.84
C GLY A 386 48.81 -25.24 0.37
N PRO A 387 49.10 -25.13 -0.93
CA PRO A 387 50.05 -24.17 -1.49
C PRO A 387 49.48 -22.74 -1.55
N LYS A 388 50.26 -21.76 -1.06
CA LYS A 388 49.93 -20.33 -1.10
C LYS A 388 49.95 -19.81 -2.54
N LYS A 389 48.77 -19.46 -3.07
CA LYS A 389 48.63 -18.73 -4.34
C LYS A 389 49.21 -17.33 -4.20
N ARG A 390 50.12 -16.93 -5.10
CA ARG A 390 50.61 -15.56 -5.27
C ARG A 390 49.42 -14.64 -5.58
N GLN A 391 49.03 -13.82 -4.62
CA GLN A 391 47.99 -12.81 -4.76
C GLN A 391 48.56 -11.65 -5.58
N LYS A 392 47.98 -11.38 -6.76
CA LYS A 392 48.28 -10.17 -7.53
C LYS A 392 47.82 -8.98 -6.68
N ARG A 393 48.76 -8.16 -6.20
CA ARG A 393 48.47 -6.87 -5.55
C ARG A 393 47.61 -6.04 -6.50
N ARG A 394 46.38 -5.73 -6.09
CA ARG A 394 45.47 -4.88 -6.86
C ARG A 394 45.80 -3.44 -6.49
N GLN A 395 45.69 -2.51 -7.43
CA GLN A 395 45.94 -1.08 -7.20
C GLN A 395 45.15 -0.49 -6.00
N ILE A 396 44.04 -1.13 -5.63
CA ILE A 396 43.22 -0.83 -4.45
C ILE A 396 44.05 -0.92 -3.15
N ASP A 397 44.99 -1.87 -3.05
CA ASP A 397 45.83 -2.03 -1.84
C ASP A 397 46.73 -0.81 -1.61
N ASN A 398 47.12 -0.11 -2.68
CA ASN A 398 47.92 1.12 -2.58
C ASN A 398 47.07 2.33 -2.19
N VAL A 399 45.82 2.39 -2.67
CA VAL A 399 44.86 3.46 -2.30
C VAL A 399 44.43 3.29 -0.84
N SER A 400 44.12 2.06 -0.40
CA SER A 400 43.80 1.79 1.00
C SER A 400 44.98 2.09 1.91
N TYR A 401 46.23 1.81 1.48
CA TYR A 401 47.41 2.13 2.28
C TYR A 401 47.64 3.65 2.39
N PHE A 402 47.36 4.42 1.34
CA PHE A 402 47.41 5.87 1.37
C PHE A 402 46.32 6.47 2.27
N LEU A 403 45.09 5.98 2.20
CA LEU A 403 43.98 6.45 3.04
C LEU A 403 44.18 6.11 4.52
N LEU A 404 44.78 4.97 4.83
CA LEU A 404 45.06 4.56 6.21
C LEU A 404 46.29 5.27 6.80
N HIS A 405 47.25 5.69 5.96
CA HIS A 405 48.48 6.35 6.39
C HIS A 405 48.84 7.58 5.52
N PRO A 406 48.04 8.66 5.56
CA PRO A 406 48.17 9.81 4.64
C PRO A 406 49.46 10.62 4.83
N LEU A 407 50.20 10.41 5.93
CA LEU A 407 51.44 11.11 6.24
C LEU A 407 52.70 10.25 6.07
N GLN A 408 52.57 8.96 5.72
CA GLN A 408 53.73 8.13 5.41
C GLN A 408 54.26 8.49 4.03
N LYS A 409 55.41 9.19 4.00
CA LYS A 409 56.14 9.54 2.78
C LYS A 409 56.58 8.23 2.09
N ALA A 410 55.87 7.84 1.03
CA ALA A 410 56.18 6.64 0.28
C ALA A 410 57.59 6.74 -0.32
N ILE A 411 58.49 5.85 0.12
CA ILE A 411 59.78 5.65 -0.52
C ILE A 411 59.55 4.68 -1.67
N CYS A 412 59.51 5.20 -2.89
CA CYS A 412 59.75 4.39 -4.08
C CYS A 412 60.43 5.24 -5.15
N GLU A 413 61.77 5.15 -5.15
CA GLU A 413 62.57 5.33 -6.35
C GLU A 413 62.22 4.19 -7.32
N GLN A 414 61.57 4.50 -8.44
CA GLN A 414 61.76 3.76 -9.69
C GLN A 414 61.33 4.64 -10.87
N THR A 415 62.36 5.11 -11.55
CA THR A 415 62.41 5.78 -12.84
C THR A 415 61.68 4.98 -13.91
N TYR A 416 60.51 5.43 -14.36
CA TYR A 416 60.09 5.28 -15.76
C TYR A 416 59.20 6.47 -16.17
N ASN A 417 59.62 7.10 -17.28
CA ASN A 417 58.97 8.23 -17.93
C ASN A 417 57.55 7.90 -18.37
N GLY A 418 56.60 8.75 -17.97
CA GLY A 418 55.22 8.74 -18.44
C GLY A 418 54.35 9.48 -17.44
N GLY A 419 54.26 10.80 -17.57
CA GLY A 419 53.43 11.64 -16.70
C GLY A 419 51.96 11.23 -16.78
N VAL A 420 51.49 10.53 -15.75
CA VAL A 420 50.06 10.38 -15.48
C VAL A 420 49.73 11.34 -14.36
N SER A 421 48.94 12.33 -14.72
CA SER A 421 48.58 13.52 -13.95
C SER A 421 47.89 13.17 -12.64
N SER A 422 48.09 14.02 -11.62
CA SER A 422 47.38 14.02 -10.33
C SER A 422 45.85 14.10 -10.46
N ASP A 423 45.35 14.31 -11.68
CA ASP A 423 43.93 14.44 -12.02
C ASP A 423 43.17 13.10 -11.88
N PHE A 424 43.86 11.96 -12.00
CA PHE A 424 43.19 10.65 -11.88
C PHE A 424 42.78 10.31 -10.43
N THR A 425 43.52 10.81 -9.44
CA THR A 425 43.20 10.62 -8.02
C THR A 425 42.04 11.50 -7.55
N ALA A 426 41.82 12.66 -8.16
CA ALA A 426 40.66 13.51 -7.85
C ALA A 426 39.36 12.86 -8.35
N HIS A 427 39.40 12.20 -9.51
CA HIS A 427 38.26 11.46 -10.06
C HIS A 427 37.86 10.25 -9.20
N LEU A 428 38.81 9.57 -8.55
CA LEU A 428 38.56 8.42 -7.67
C LEU A 428 37.93 8.78 -6.31
N LEU A 429 38.05 10.05 -5.87
CA LEU A 429 37.51 10.50 -4.58
C LEU A 429 36.16 11.22 -4.69
N THR A 430 35.71 11.51 -5.90
CA THR A 430 34.43 12.21 -6.18
C THR A 430 33.38 11.30 -6.80
N SER A 431 33.72 10.06 -7.14
CA SER A 431 32.77 9.07 -7.68
C SER A 431 32.49 7.97 -6.65
N ASP A 432 31.29 8.01 -6.06
CA ASP A 432 30.80 6.98 -5.13
C ASP A 432 30.40 5.66 -5.83
N GLU A 433 30.52 5.57 -7.17
CA GLU A 433 30.24 4.35 -7.92
C GLU A 433 31.53 3.66 -8.41
N PRO A 434 31.89 2.50 -7.83
CA PRO A 434 33.00 1.72 -8.33
C PRO A 434 32.56 0.95 -9.59
N TYR A 435 33.21 1.25 -10.71
CA TYR A 435 33.20 0.49 -11.98
C TYR A 435 31.97 0.67 -12.89
N SER A 436 31.77 1.88 -13.39
CA SER A 436 31.14 2.04 -14.70
C SER A 436 32.13 1.61 -15.79
N THR A 437 31.80 0.57 -16.57
CA THR A 437 32.51 0.21 -17.82
C THR A 437 32.28 1.21 -18.95
N HIS A 438 31.55 2.30 -18.69
CA HIS A 438 31.26 3.32 -19.69
C HIS A 438 32.38 4.36 -19.75
N ALA A 439 32.60 4.90 -20.94
CA ALA A 439 33.47 6.05 -21.12
C ALA A 439 32.98 7.20 -20.23
N PRO A 440 33.90 8.05 -19.69
CA PRO A 440 33.52 9.17 -18.85
C PRO A 440 32.50 10.07 -19.55
N SER A 441 31.47 10.49 -18.82
CA SER A 441 30.42 11.35 -19.35
C SER A 441 31.00 12.69 -19.80
N ARG A 442 30.36 13.33 -20.78
CA ARG A 442 30.79 14.64 -21.28
C ARG A 442 30.82 15.69 -20.16
N LEU A 443 29.85 15.63 -19.25
CA LEU A 443 29.80 16.46 -18.05
C LEU A 443 31.03 16.26 -17.16
N GLN A 444 31.45 15.01 -16.93
CA GLN A 444 32.66 14.72 -16.14
C GLN A 444 33.93 15.25 -16.79
N LEU A 445 34.01 15.25 -18.13
CA LEU A 445 35.11 15.84 -18.87
C LEU A 445 35.05 17.38 -18.87
N LEU A 446 33.85 17.97 -18.89
CA LEU A 446 33.69 19.43 -18.85
C LEU A 446 33.94 20.00 -17.46
N ALA A 447 33.53 19.29 -16.41
CA ALA A 447 33.78 19.68 -15.02
C ALA A 447 35.28 19.73 -14.66
N SER A 448 36.13 19.02 -15.40
CA SER A 448 37.60 19.12 -15.24
C SER A 448 38.23 20.22 -16.09
N LEU A 449 37.54 20.71 -17.13
CA LEU A 449 38.07 21.69 -18.08
C LEU A 449 37.54 23.11 -17.89
N LYS A 450 36.33 23.29 -17.36
CA LYS A 450 35.64 24.58 -17.23
C LYS A 450 35.04 24.76 -15.83
N CYS A 451 34.86 26.02 -15.42
CA CYS A 451 34.16 26.37 -14.19
C CYS A 451 32.64 26.19 -14.37
N ALA A 452 31.91 25.93 -13.28
CA ALA A 452 30.46 25.66 -13.30
C ALA A 452 29.63 26.77 -13.99
N ASP A 453 30.09 28.02 -13.92
CA ASP A 453 29.40 29.17 -14.49
C ASP A 453 29.57 29.32 -16.02
N GLU A 454 30.52 28.59 -16.63
CA GLU A 454 30.83 28.65 -18.07
C GLU A 454 30.21 27.50 -18.87
N ILE A 455 29.55 26.54 -18.20
CA ILE A 455 28.93 25.38 -18.84
C ILE A 455 27.47 25.74 -19.16
N THR A 456 27.15 25.82 -20.44
CA THR A 456 25.77 26.05 -20.90
C THR A 456 24.98 24.74 -20.91
N ASP A 457 23.65 24.83 -20.80
CA ASP A 457 22.78 23.64 -20.72
C ASP A 457 22.92 22.69 -21.93
N GLU A 458 23.24 23.25 -23.11
CA GLU A 458 23.48 22.49 -24.34
C GLU A 458 24.83 21.75 -24.34
N GLU A 459 25.79 22.14 -23.50
CA GLU A 459 27.09 21.48 -23.38
C GLU A 459 27.09 20.35 -22.34
N LEU A 460 26.12 20.33 -21.41
CA LEU A 460 26.06 19.39 -20.28
C LEU A 460 26.05 17.91 -20.70
N PHE A 461 25.34 17.57 -21.78
CA PHE A 461 25.19 16.20 -22.26
C PHE A 461 25.31 16.16 -23.78
N ALA A 462 25.95 15.11 -24.33
CA ALA A 462 25.83 14.83 -25.76
C ALA A 462 24.39 14.37 -26.09
N GLU A 463 23.96 14.55 -27.34
CA GLU A 463 22.66 14.05 -27.81
C GLU A 463 22.52 12.55 -27.51
N GLY A 464 21.54 12.18 -26.69
CA GLY A 464 21.26 10.80 -26.28
C GLY A 464 22.00 10.30 -25.02
N GLU A 465 22.92 11.08 -24.46
CA GLU A 465 23.69 10.67 -23.27
C GLU A 465 22.85 10.71 -21.99
N LEU A 466 22.04 11.76 -21.83
CA LEU A 466 21.15 11.90 -20.67
C LEU A 466 20.10 10.78 -20.63
N GLU A 467 19.55 10.41 -21.80
CA GLU A 467 18.62 9.30 -21.92
C GLU A 467 19.27 7.96 -21.54
N GLY A 468 20.52 7.74 -21.93
CA GLY A 468 21.28 6.54 -21.57
C GLY A 468 21.68 6.46 -20.10
N LEU A 469 21.79 7.61 -19.41
CA LEU A 469 22.05 7.67 -17.97
C LEU A 469 20.80 7.33 -17.15
N ILE A 470 19.63 7.78 -17.60
CA ILE A 470 18.37 7.63 -16.85
C ILE A 470 17.63 6.33 -17.23
N ARG A 471 17.84 5.80 -18.44
CA ARG A 471 17.12 4.64 -18.97
C ARG A 471 18.06 3.64 -19.62
N SER A 472 17.74 2.36 -19.42
CA SER A 472 18.44 1.29 -20.13
C SER A 472 18.18 1.38 -21.65
N PRO A 473 19.10 0.89 -22.51
CA PRO A 473 18.91 0.90 -23.96
C PRO A 473 17.67 0.08 -24.40
N GLU A 474 17.25 -0.89 -23.60
CA GLU A 474 16.03 -1.66 -23.85
C GLU A 474 14.77 -0.82 -23.59
N GLU A 475 14.77 0.00 -22.54
CA GLU A 475 13.66 0.91 -22.23
C GLU A 475 13.55 2.07 -23.23
N THR A 476 14.68 2.58 -23.74
CA THR A 476 14.65 3.63 -24.78
C THR A 476 14.08 3.10 -26.09
N GLU A 477 14.37 1.86 -26.49
CA GLU A 477 13.71 1.22 -27.64
C GLU A 477 12.20 1.02 -27.44
N VAL A 478 11.77 0.65 -26.22
CA VAL A 478 10.34 0.50 -25.91
C VAL A 478 9.64 1.86 -25.93
N MET A 479 10.26 2.90 -25.37
CA MET A 479 9.73 4.26 -25.41
C MET A 479 9.66 4.82 -26.84
N ALA A 480 10.67 4.57 -27.67
CA ALA A 480 10.64 4.94 -29.08
C ALA A 480 9.48 4.27 -29.84
N LYS A 481 9.14 3.02 -29.49
CA LYS A 481 7.99 2.29 -30.06
C LYS A 481 6.63 2.73 -29.49
N VAL A 482 6.57 3.17 -28.23
CA VAL A 482 5.32 3.54 -27.55
C VAL A 482 4.92 4.99 -27.82
N CYS A 483 5.89 5.89 -27.96
CA CYS A 483 5.64 7.32 -28.13
C CYS A 483 5.49 7.78 -29.59
N ASP A 484 5.55 6.86 -30.58
CA ASP A 484 5.42 7.17 -32.02
C ASP A 484 6.39 8.27 -32.52
N TRP A 485 7.48 8.57 -31.80
CA TRP A 485 8.49 9.58 -32.17
C TRP A 485 9.22 9.25 -33.47
N ALA A 486 9.15 8.00 -33.94
CA ALA A 486 9.70 7.58 -35.23
C ALA A 486 8.85 8.03 -36.43
N ARG A 487 7.58 8.43 -36.24
CA ARG A 487 6.71 8.81 -37.37
C ARG A 487 6.87 10.25 -37.84
N GLU A 488 7.27 11.18 -36.96
CA GLU A 488 7.36 12.60 -37.33
C GLU A 488 8.63 12.96 -38.13
N LYS A 489 9.63 12.07 -38.23
CA LYS A 489 10.84 12.33 -39.03
C LYS A 489 10.72 11.98 -40.52
N ASP A 490 9.80 11.11 -40.90
CA ASP A 490 9.62 10.70 -42.31
C ASP A 490 8.46 11.44 -43.03
N ASP A 491 7.55 12.09 -42.28
CA ASP A 491 6.35 12.71 -42.86
C ASP A 491 6.57 14.13 -43.43
N CYS A 492 7.78 14.68 -43.37
CA CYS A 492 8.12 15.99 -43.98
C CYS A 492 8.74 15.90 -45.39
N GLU A 493 9.05 14.71 -45.91
CA GLU A 493 9.72 14.58 -47.23
C GLU A 493 8.94 13.81 -48.31
N GLN A 494 7.71 13.32 -48.06
CA GLN A 494 6.99 12.46 -49.04
C GLN A 494 5.55 12.89 -49.41
N VAL A 495 5.23 14.19 -49.43
CA VAL A 495 3.89 14.68 -49.84
C VAL A 495 3.73 14.88 -51.37
N ASN A 496 4.77 14.67 -52.18
CA ASN A 496 4.63 14.72 -53.64
C ASN A 496 4.95 13.37 -54.26
N GLU A 497 3.97 12.81 -54.99
CA GLU A 497 3.99 11.56 -55.77
C GLU A 497 3.29 10.39 -55.07
N ASN A 498 1.96 10.32 -55.20
CA ASN A 498 1.24 9.12 -55.66
C ASN A 498 -0.27 9.29 -55.48
N GLU A 499 -0.85 10.22 -56.26
CA GLU A 499 -2.30 10.32 -56.44
C GLU A 499 -2.65 10.12 -57.91
N HIS A 500 -2.24 9.00 -58.50
CA HIS A 500 -2.82 8.49 -59.76
C HIS A 500 -2.44 7.03 -59.93
N THR A 501 -3.32 6.11 -59.52
CA THR A 501 -3.71 4.91 -60.28
C THR A 501 -4.55 4.01 -59.39
N LEU A 502 -5.68 3.57 -59.94
CA LEU A 502 -6.43 2.33 -59.68
C LEU A 502 -7.95 2.59 -59.61
N ALA A 503 -8.48 2.97 -60.76
CA ALA A 503 -9.81 2.55 -61.17
C ALA A 503 -9.70 1.26 -61.98
N VAL A 504 -10.75 0.43 -61.91
CA VAL A 504 -11.15 -0.64 -62.84
C VAL A 504 -11.03 -2.09 -62.31
N THR A 505 -12.20 -2.77 -62.40
CA THR A 505 -12.56 -4.17 -62.11
C THR A 505 -12.79 -4.51 -60.62
N ARG A 506 -13.88 -5.19 -60.21
CA ARG A 506 -14.78 -6.11 -60.91
C ARG A 506 -16.10 -6.25 -60.14
N ALA A 507 -17.18 -6.32 -60.91
CA ALA A 507 -18.54 -6.55 -60.46
C ALA A 507 -18.80 -8.01 -60.02
N THR A 508 -19.96 -8.20 -59.40
CA THR A 508 -20.77 -9.42 -59.20
C THR A 508 -20.56 -10.24 -57.92
N LYS A 509 -21.44 -10.05 -56.93
CA LYS A 509 -22.40 -11.10 -56.52
C LYS A 509 -23.50 -10.58 -55.59
N ASN A 510 -24.73 -10.84 -56.03
CA ASN A 510 -26.00 -10.66 -55.31
C ASN A 510 -26.07 -11.49 -54.01
N GLY A 511 -26.78 -10.95 -53.03
CA GLY A 511 -27.18 -11.65 -51.80
C GLY A 511 -27.96 -10.76 -50.86
N SER A 512 -29.18 -10.41 -51.24
CA SER A 512 -30.16 -9.63 -50.47
C SER A 512 -30.59 -10.33 -49.17
N ASN A 513 -30.46 -9.65 -48.03
CA ASN A 513 -31.28 -9.85 -46.84
C ASN A 513 -31.49 -8.48 -46.15
N PRO A 514 -32.73 -7.98 -46.02
CA PRO A 514 -32.98 -6.74 -45.30
C PRO A 514 -33.07 -7.03 -43.79
N SER A 515 -32.03 -6.69 -43.03
CA SER A 515 -32.10 -6.72 -41.56
C SER A 515 -32.86 -5.51 -41.05
N HIS A 516 -34.09 -5.77 -40.60
CA HIS A 516 -34.93 -4.85 -39.85
C HIS A 516 -34.28 -4.49 -38.50
N ASN A 517 -33.62 -3.33 -38.42
CA ASN A 517 -33.36 -2.63 -37.17
C ASN A 517 -34.47 -1.60 -36.91
N ARG A 518 -35.71 -2.09 -36.72
CA ARG A 518 -36.78 -1.28 -36.12
C ARG A 518 -36.99 -1.75 -34.70
N ILE A 519 -36.54 -0.94 -33.76
CA ILE A 519 -36.83 -1.07 -32.33
C ILE A 519 -38.36 -1.09 -32.19
N ASN A 520 -38.88 -2.15 -31.59
CA ASN A 520 -40.31 -2.33 -31.39
C ASN A 520 -40.76 -1.42 -30.22
N LEU A 521 -41.06 -0.16 -30.55
CA LEU A 521 -41.43 0.92 -29.60
C LEU A 521 -42.61 0.54 -28.69
N GLU A 522 -43.47 -0.36 -29.14
CA GLU A 522 -44.61 -0.84 -28.36
C GLU A 522 -44.20 -1.75 -27.20
N ALA A 523 -43.15 -2.56 -27.38
CA ALA A 523 -42.57 -3.36 -26.30
C ALA A 523 -41.81 -2.49 -25.28
N LEU A 524 -41.19 -1.40 -25.74
CA LEU A 524 -40.53 -0.42 -24.87
C LEU A 524 -41.56 0.33 -24.00
N ASN A 525 -42.68 0.76 -24.58
CA ASN A 525 -43.74 1.45 -23.83
C ASN A 525 -44.44 0.53 -22.83
N ARG A 526 -44.59 -0.78 -23.12
CA ARG A 526 -45.09 -1.74 -22.11
C ARG A 526 -44.15 -1.91 -20.93
N PHE A 527 -42.84 -1.85 -21.17
CA PHE A 527 -41.85 -1.95 -20.09
C PHE A 527 -41.83 -0.71 -19.20
N LEU A 528 -41.98 0.49 -19.80
CA LEU A 528 -42.00 1.74 -19.05
C LEU A 528 -43.31 1.96 -18.28
N ASN A 529 -44.45 1.42 -18.76
CA ASN A 529 -45.72 1.54 -18.05
C ASN A 529 -45.90 0.50 -16.91
N GLN A 530 -45.00 -0.48 -16.77
CA GLN A 530 -45.06 -1.49 -15.71
C GLN A 530 -44.44 -1.04 -14.39
N THR A 531 -43.75 0.09 -14.35
CA THR A 531 -43.07 0.57 -13.13
C THR A 531 -43.96 1.34 -12.15
N ASP A 532 -45.21 1.66 -12.50
CA ASP A 532 -46.11 2.47 -11.65
C ASP A 532 -47.17 1.66 -10.88
N ILE A 533 -47.09 0.32 -10.85
CA ILE A 533 -48.01 -0.54 -10.10
C ILE A 533 -47.27 -1.30 -8.99
N PHE A 534 -46.57 -0.57 -8.12
CA PHE A 534 -46.27 -1.03 -6.76
C PHE A 534 -47.05 -0.16 -5.78
N GLU A 535 -48.36 -0.38 -5.76
CA GLU A 535 -49.25 0.15 -4.73
C GLU A 535 -48.88 -0.45 -3.36
N PHE A 536 -48.68 0.47 -2.43
CA PHE A 536 -48.59 0.27 -1.00
C PHE A 536 -49.88 -0.41 -0.49
N ASN A 537 -49.82 -1.71 -0.25
CA ASN A 537 -50.78 -2.35 0.65
C ASN A 537 -50.39 -2.01 2.09
N ASN A 538 -50.99 -0.92 2.59
CA ASN A 538 -51.15 -0.65 4.01
C ASN A 538 -51.95 -1.80 4.65
N LEU A 539 -51.28 -2.60 5.45
CA LEU A 539 -51.91 -3.45 6.45
C LEU A 539 -52.15 -2.59 7.71
N THR A 540 -53.32 -1.97 7.76
CA THR A 540 -53.97 -1.58 9.02
C THR A 540 -54.46 -2.87 9.68
N SER A 541 -53.74 -3.34 10.70
CA SER A 541 -54.29 -4.30 11.67
C SER A 541 -54.89 -3.51 12.82
N ASP A 542 -56.22 -3.46 12.84
CA ASP A 542 -57.02 -3.20 14.02
C ASP A 542 -56.68 -4.27 15.07
N ASP A 543 -56.26 -3.85 16.25
CA ASP A 543 -56.19 -4.70 17.45
C ASP A 543 -56.99 -4.02 18.56
N ASP A 544 -58.26 -4.42 18.63
CA ASP A 544 -59.18 -4.15 19.72
C ASP A 544 -58.76 -4.98 20.95
N GLY A 545 -57.96 -4.38 21.82
CA GLY A 545 -57.52 -4.95 23.09
C GLY A 545 -58.15 -4.26 24.30
N ASN A 546 -59.45 -4.46 24.47
CA ASN A 546 -60.22 -4.13 25.67
C ASN A 546 -59.64 -4.86 26.90
N GLY A 547 -59.39 -4.14 28.00
CA GLY A 547 -58.72 -4.69 29.20
C GLY A 547 -58.85 -3.80 30.42
N ASP A 548 -60.06 -3.77 30.96
CA ASP A 548 -60.51 -3.14 32.19
C ASP A 548 -59.85 -3.71 33.48
N ILE A 549 -59.64 -2.81 34.46
CA ILE A 549 -59.84 -2.98 35.93
C ILE A 549 -58.90 -3.96 36.69
N TYR A 550 -57.87 -3.43 37.37
CA TYR A 550 -57.79 -3.23 38.84
C TYR A 550 -56.49 -2.50 39.24
#